data_AF-G2XU74-F1
#
_entry.id   AF-G2XU74-F1
#
_cell.length_a   1.000
_cell.length_b   1.000
_cell.length_c   1.000
_cell.angle_alpha   90.00
_cell.angle_beta   90.00
_cell.angle_gamma   90.00
#
_symmetry.space_group_name_H-M   'P 1'
#
loop_
_entity.id
_entity.type
_entity.pdbx_description
1 polymer ?
#
loop_
_entity_poly.entity_id
_entity_poly.type
_entity_poly.pdbx_seq_one_letter_code
_entity_poly.pdbx_strand_id
1 'polypeptide(L)'
;MSQTTPTQNVENSLIGALEIDFDQYIRERHQDCKSWNGAITGTLSNRIDKCEMAIERIDKEIDFCDERTSFIETDRLSAPEYQSWLLENYEQLLTLLYAMRAWFRQFQDDYEAIHHALSTRDVMTAEEIQRDLDEPSEFGFPTEDTIQSELKDNDEDGRGSGFEDDLKQF
;
A
#
# COMPACT_ATOMS: atom_id res chain seq x y z
N MET A 1 52.02 4.50 6.30
CA MET A 1 51.51 4.66 4.93
C MET A 1 50.02 4.46 5.01
N SER A 2 49.29 5.52 4.73
CA SER A 2 47.88 5.72 5.10
C SER A 2 46.97 4.68 4.46
N GLN A 3 46.04 4.17 5.28
CA GLN A 3 44.89 3.39 4.86
C GLN A 3 44.11 4.20 3.82
N THR A 4 43.92 3.62 2.63
CA THR A 4 42.92 4.09 1.67
C THR A 4 41.54 3.88 2.29
N THR A 5 40.91 4.97 2.67
CA THR A 5 39.51 5.02 3.10
C THR A 5 38.61 4.55 1.96
N PRO A 6 37.79 3.49 2.14
CA PRO A 6 36.77 3.14 1.17
C PRO A 6 35.56 4.06 1.40
N THR A 7 35.66 5.32 0.97
CA THR A 7 34.56 6.28 1.10
C THR A 7 34.19 6.94 -0.24
N GLN A 8 34.81 6.50 -1.35
CA GLN A 8 34.59 7.10 -2.68
C GLN A 8 33.76 6.23 -3.64
N ASN A 9 33.20 5.10 -3.21
CA ASN A 9 32.38 4.24 -4.10
C ASN A 9 30.86 4.47 -3.99
N VAL A 10 30.40 5.38 -3.13
CA VAL A 10 28.96 5.67 -2.96
C VAL A 10 28.45 6.66 -4.00
N GLU A 11 29.33 7.49 -4.60
CA GLU A 11 28.93 8.57 -5.51
C GLU A 11 28.54 8.11 -6.94
N ASN A 12 28.66 6.83 -7.28
CA ASN A 12 28.36 6.32 -8.64
C ASN A 12 27.30 5.21 -8.69
N SER A 13 26.53 5.01 -7.62
CA SER A 13 25.37 4.12 -7.67
C SER A 13 24.23 4.85 -8.38
N LEU A 14 23.85 4.40 -9.57
CA LEU A 14 22.71 4.93 -10.33
C LEU A 14 21.40 4.80 -9.53
N ILE A 15 21.28 3.82 -8.63
CA ILE A 15 20.10 3.63 -7.78
C ILE A 15 20.07 4.59 -6.58
N GLY A 16 21.19 5.20 -6.18
CA GLY A 16 21.20 6.21 -5.12
C GLY A 16 20.37 7.46 -5.46
N ALA A 17 20.21 7.77 -6.75
CA ALA A 17 19.32 8.83 -7.22
C ALA A 17 17.82 8.46 -7.12
N LEU A 18 17.50 7.20 -6.83
CA LEU A 18 16.15 6.70 -6.64
C LEU A 18 15.73 6.67 -5.17
N GLU A 19 16.66 6.90 -4.24
CA GLU A 19 16.30 7.08 -2.84
C GLU A 19 15.43 8.33 -2.69
N ILE A 20 14.30 8.16 -1.99
CA ILE A 20 13.39 9.24 -1.61
C ILE A 20 13.25 9.24 -0.10
N ASP A 21 12.72 10.33 0.45
CA ASP A 21 12.28 10.33 1.85
C ASP A 21 10.98 9.51 1.96
N PHE A 22 11.13 8.20 2.15
CA PHE A 22 10.01 7.25 2.20
C PHE A 22 9.04 7.58 3.33
N ASP A 23 9.56 7.96 4.50
CA ASP A 23 8.73 8.35 5.66
C ASP A 23 7.90 9.60 5.34
N GLN A 24 8.51 10.61 4.71
CA GLN A 24 7.79 11.81 4.28
C GLN A 24 6.75 11.47 3.21
N TYR A 25 7.09 10.61 2.25
CA TYR A 25 6.17 10.18 1.21
C TYR A 25 4.94 9.49 1.82
N ILE A 26 5.13 8.53 2.73
CA ILE A 26 4.03 7.81 3.41
C ILE A 26 3.13 8.79 4.17
N ARG A 27 3.71 9.72 4.95
CA ARG A 27 2.95 10.75 5.66
C ARG A 27 2.11 11.61 4.71
N GLU A 28 2.67 12.00 3.57
CA GLU A 28 1.95 12.77 2.57
C GLU A 28 0.79 11.99 1.95
N ARG A 29 0.96 10.70 1.67
CA ARG A 29 -0.13 9.85 1.15
C ARG A 29 -1.26 9.67 2.16
N HIS A 30 -0.93 9.48 3.44
CA HIS A 30 -1.94 9.50 4.51
C HIS A 30 -2.71 10.82 4.55
N GLN A 31 -2.02 11.95 4.35
CA GLN A 31 -2.66 13.27 4.35
C GLN A 31 -3.52 13.48 3.09
N ASP A 32 -3.06 13.05 1.92
CA ASP A 32 -3.80 13.08 0.66
C ASP A 32 -5.11 12.31 0.81
N CYS A 33 -5.08 11.13 1.41
CA CYS A 33 -6.29 10.36 1.65
C CYS A 33 -7.26 10.96 2.65
N LYS A 34 -6.77 11.54 3.76
CA LYS A 34 -7.63 12.31 4.66
C LYS A 34 -8.29 13.47 3.92
N SER A 35 -7.55 14.13 3.04
CA SER A 35 -8.08 15.23 2.24
C SER A 35 -9.10 14.76 1.21
N TRP A 36 -8.88 13.60 0.57
CA TRP A 36 -9.81 13.03 -0.41
C TRP A 36 -11.08 12.53 0.25
N ASN A 37 -10.99 11.86 1.39
CA ASN A 37 -12.17 11.46 2.16
C ASN A 37 -13.05 12.67 2.52
N GLY A 38 -12.44 13.77 2.98
CA GLY A 38 -13.16 15.01 3.24
C GLY A 38 -13.67 15.72 1.98
N ALA A 39 -13.11 15.42 0.80
CA ALA A 39 -13.50 16.03 -0.47
C ALA A 39 -14.58 15.25 -1.23
N ILE A 40 -14.77 13.96 -0.93
CA ILE A 40 -15.84 13.12 -1.48
C ILE A 40 -17.17 13.54 -0.84
N THR A 41 -17.71 14.64 -1.34
CA THR A 41 -18.94 15.26 -0.84
C THR A 41 -19.80 15.71 -2.02
N GLY A 42 -21.02 16.19 -1.74
CA GLY A 42 -21.96 16.63 -2.76
C GLY A 42 -22.72 15.47 -3.41
N THR A 43 -23.10 15.64 -4.68
CA THR A 43 -23.93 14.70 -5.44
C THR A 43 -23.22 13.37 -5.65
N LEU A 44 -23.97 12.28 -5.78
CA LEU A 44 -23.44 10.92 -6.00
C LEU A 44 -22.50 10.83 -7.21
N SER A 45 -22.86 11.46 -8.34
CA SER A 45 -21.97 11.54 -9.53
C SER A 45 -20.64 12.20 -9.21
N ASN A 46 -20.64 13.34 -8.50
CA ASN A 46 -19.40 13.99 -8.08
C ASN A 46 -18.58 13.12 -7.13
N ARG A 47 -19.21 12.33 -6.26
CA ARG A 47 -18.49 11.39 -5.38
C ARG A 47 -17.79 10.29 -6.18
N ILE A 48 -18.47 9.71 -7.17
CA ILE A 48 -17.90 8.73 -8.12
C ILE A 48 -16.72 9.35 -8.87
N ASP A 49 -16.90 10.52 -9.50
CA ASP A 49 -15.84 11.21 -10.24
C ASP A 49 -14.60 11.49 -9.34
N LYS A 50 -14.81 11.81 -8.07
CA LYS A 50 -13.72 12.03 -7.10
C LYS A 50 -12.98 10.74 -6.75
N CYS A 51 -13.67 9.62 -6.61
CA CYS A 51 -13.04 8.31 -6.44
C CYS A 51 -12.19 7.96 -7.68
N GLU A 52 -12.74 8.14 -8.89
CA GLU A 52 -12.01 7.88 -10.14
C GLU A 52 -10.73 8.70 -10.24
N MET A 53 -10.79 10.00 -9.98
CA MET A 53 -9.61 10.88 -9.98
C MET A 53 -8.56 10.46 -8.94
N ALA A 54 -8.99 10.00 -7.76
CA ALA A 54 -8.08 9.52 -6.72
C ALA A 54 -7.38 8.22 -7.16
N ILE A 55 -8.14 7.28 -7.72
CA ILE A 55 -7.63 6.01 -8.25
C ILE A 55 -6.63 6.26 -9.37
N GLU A 56 -6.95 7.09 -10.37
CA GLU A 56 -6.04 7.42 -11.46
C GLU A 56 -4.72 8.03 -10.98
N ARG A 57 -4.77 8.79 -9.88
CA ARG A 57 -3.56 9.35 -9.29
C ARG A 57 -2.75 8.27 -8.57
N ILE A 58 -3.40 7.39 -7.82
CA ILE A 58 -2.72 6.27 -7.14
C ILE A 58 -2.09 5.32 -8.16
N ASP A 59 -2.77 5.00 -9.26
CA ASP A 59 -2.24 4.14 -10.32
C ASP A 59 -0.93 4.68 -10.91
N LYS A 60 -0.83 6.00 -11.13
CA LYS A 60 0.43 6.63 -11.60
C LYS A 60 1.57 6.52 -10.59
N GLU A 61 1.26 6.57 -9.29
CA GLU A 61 2.26 6.42 -8.24
C GLU A 61 2.71 4.94 -8.11
N ILE A 62 1.80 3.99 -8.33
CA ILE A 62 2.13 2.56 -8.41
C ILE A 62 3.07 2.31 -9.61
N ASP A 63 2.72 2.80 -10.79
CA ASP A 63 3.56 2.68 -11.99
C ASP A 63 4.97 3.25 -11.74
N PHE A 64 5.05 4.41 -11.08
CA PHE A 64 6.32 5.02 -10.69
C PHE A 64 7.15 4.14 -9.74
N CYS A 65 6.52 3.50 -8.76
CA CYS A 65 7.20 2.59 -7.85
C CYS A 65 7.67 1.32 -8.58
N ASP A 66 6.82 0.73 -9.42
CA ASP A 66 7.14 -0.48 -10.20
C ASP A 66 8.30 -0.26 -11.17
N GLU A 67 8.35 0.89 -11.86
CA GLU A 67 9.46 1.29 -12.72
C GLU A 67 10.79 1.37 -11.94
N ARG A 68 10.75 1.94 -10.74
CA ARG A 68 11.94 2.08 -9.88
C ARG A 68 12.39 0.76 -9.30
N THR A 69 11.47 -0.05 -8.79
CA THR A 69 11.76 -1.42 -8.32
C THR A 69 12.43 -2.23 -9.43
N SER A 70 11.87 -2.21 -10.65
CA SER A 70 12.47 -2.88 -11.81
C SER A 70 13.88 -2.39 -12.15
N PHE A 71 14.12 -1.08 -12.05
CA PHE A 71 15.46 -0.52 -12.26
C PHE A 71 16.44 -0.97 -11.15
N ILE A 72 16.00 -0.97 -9.89
CA ILE A 72 16.83 -1.37 -8.76
C ILE A 72 17.17 -2.86 -8.85
N GLU A 73 16.22 -3.75 -9.18
CA GLU A 73 16.45 -5.19 -9.34
C GLU A 73 17.48 -5.52 -10.42
N THR A 74 17.53 -4.71 -11.48
CA THR A 74 18.46 -4.92 -12.61
C THR A 74 19.83 -4.31 -12.37
N ASP A 75 19.99 -3.46 -11.35
CA ASP A 75 21.29 -2.93 -10.96
C ASP A 75 22.19 -4.02 -10.38
N ARG A 76 23.44 -4.05 -10.85
CA ARG A 76 24.47 -5.00 -10.43
C ARG A 76 25.70 -4.32 -9.85
N LEU A 77 25.69 -2.99 -9.81
CA LEU A 77 26.84 -2.18 -9.45
C LEU A 77 26.81 -1.77 -7.97
N SER A 78 25.62 -1.68 -7.39
CA SER A 78 25.44 -1.27 -6.00
C SER A 78 25.69 -2.41 -5.01
N ALA A 79 25.93 -2.02 -3.76
CA ALA A 79 26.05 -2.98 -2.67
C ALA A 79 24.72 -3.75 -2.51
N PRO A 80 24.74 -5.10 -2.44
CA PRO A 80 23.52 -5.91 -2.30
C PRO A 80 22.66 -5.48 -1.11
N GLU A 81 23.29 -5.09 0.00
CA GLU A 81 22.58 -4.66 1.21
C GLU A 81 21.80 -3.36 0.98
N TYR A 82 22.38 -2.42 0.22
CA TYR A 82 21.70 -1.15 -0.11
C TYR A 82 20.59 -1.37 -1.14
N GLN A 83 20.84 -2.23 -2.13
CA GLN A 83 19.83 -2.63 -3.11
C GLN A 83 18.61 -3.27 -2.42
N SER A 84 18.84 -4.24 -1.52
CA SER A 84 17.79 -4.88 -0.73
C SER A 84 17.02 -3.87 0.13
N TRP A 85 17.72 -2.97 0.84
CA TRP A 85 17.05 -1.94 1.64
C TRP A 85 16.15 -1.03 0.78
N LEU A 86 16.61 -0.60 -0.41
CA LEU A 86 15.76 0.19 -1.30
C LEU A 86 14.52 -0.57 -1.76
N LEU A 87 14.68 -1.84 -2.17
CA LEU A 87 13.57 -2.68 -2.63
C LEU A 87 12.52 -2.87 -1.53
N GLU A 88 12.94 -3.16 -0.30
CA GLU A 88 12.04 -3.31 0.86
C GLU A 88 11.23 -2.03 1.12
N ASN A 89 11.84 -0.85 0.98
CA ASN A 89 11.14 0.43 1.16
C ASN A 89 10.14 0.70 0.04
N TYR A 90 10.47 0.37 -1.21
CA TYR A 90 9.53 0.47 -2.34
C TYR A 90 8.37 -0.53 -2.21
N GLU A 91 8.62 -1.73 -1.69
CA GLU A 91 7.59 -2.74 -1.45
C GLU A 91 6.59 -2.30 -0.37
N GLN A 92 7.08 -1.72 0.74
CA GLN A 92 6.22 -1.12 1.76
C GLN A 92 5.36 0.01 1.17
N LEU A 93 5.96 0.82 0.31
CA LEU A 93 5.23 1.90 -0.34
C LEU A 93 4.14 1.38 -1.30
N LEU A 94 4.47 0.38 -2.11
CA LEU A 94 3.52 -0.28 -3.00
C LEU A 94 2.35 -0.88 -2.22
N THR A 95 2.63 -1.54 -1.09
CA THR A 95 1.61 -2.11 -0.20
C THR A 95 0.60 -1.05 0.24
N LEU A 96 1.09 0.12 0.70
CA LEU A 96 0.24 1.25 1.05
C LEU A 96 -0.59 1.75 -0.14
N LEU A 97 0.03 1.94 -1.31
CA LEU A 97 -0.64 2.44 -2.51
C LEU A 97 -1.74 1.48 -3.00
N TYR A 98 -1.50 0.17 -2.97
CA TYR A 98 -2.51 -0.84 -3.32
C TYR A 98 -3.67 -0.85 -2.34
N ALA A 99 -3.41 -0.76 -1.03
CA ALA A 99 -4.46 -0.64 -0.02
C ALA A 99 -5.30 0.62 -0.22
N MET A 100 -4.65 1.76 -0.51
CA MET A 100 -5.33 3.01 -0.85
C MET A 100 -6.22 2.86 -2.10
N ARG A 101 -5.70 2.24 -3.16
CA ARG A 101 -6.48 2.03 -4.39
C ARG A 101 -7.73 1.18 -4.13
N ALA A 102 -7.57 0.07 -3.40
CA ALA A 102 -8.67 -0.82 -3.06
C ALA A 102 -9.76 -0.06 -2.28
N TRP A 103 -9.36 0.81 -1.35
CA TRP A 103 -10.28 1.61 -0.57
C TRP A 103 -11.11 2.58 -1.40
N PHE A 104 -10.50 3.33 -2.32
CA PHE A 104 -11.27 4.21 -3.23
C PHE A 104 -12.15 3.43 -4.21
N ARG A 105 -11.71 2.24 -4.64
CA ARG A 105 -12.54 1.38 -5.48
C ARG A 105 -13.79 0.90 -4.75
N GLN A 106 -13.66 0.52 -3.48
CA GLN A 106 -14.81 0.14 -2.66
C GLN A 106 -15.83 1.29 -2.57
N PHE A 107 -15.39 2.52 -2.26
CA PHE A 107 -16.30 3.67 -2.24
C PHE A 107 -16.95 3.95 -3.59
N GLN A 108 -16.19 3.85 -4.68
CA GLN A 108 -16.74 4.01 -6.02
C GLN A 108 -17.86 2.99 -6.27
N ASP A 109 -17.59 1.71 -6.01
CA ASP A 109 -18.54 0.62 -6.20
C ASP A 109 -19.82 0.84 -5.37
N ASP A 110 -19.68 1.28 -4.12
CA ASP A 110 -20.82 1.58 -3.24
C ASP A 110 -21.64 2.78 -3.75
N TYR A 111 -20.98 3.86 -4.21
CA TYR A 111 -21.69 4.99 -4.80
C TYR A 111 -22.39 4.63 -6.12
N GLU A 112 -21.77 3.79 -6.96
CA GLU A 112 -22.38 3.28 -8.18
C GLU A 112 -23.58 2.37 -7.87
N ALA A 113 -23.49 1.54 -6.84
CA ALA A 113 -24.58 0.69 -6.37
C ALA A 113 -25.76 1.52 -5.86
N ILE A 114 -25.52 2.59 -5.08
CA ILE A 114 -26.55 3.55 -4.68
C ILE A 114 -27.19 4.19 -5.92
N HIS A 115 -26.36 4.61 -6.90
CA HIS A 115 -26.85 5.27 -8.10
C HIS A 115 -27.78 4.36 -8.90
N HIS A 116 -27.38 3.10 -9.04
CA HIS A 116 -28.17 2.06 -9.69
C HIS A 116 -29.49 1.79 -8.94
N ALA A 117 -29.44 1.60 -7.62
CA ALA A 117 -30.63 1.34 -6.80
C ALA A 117 -31.66 2.50 -6.88
N LEU A 118 -31.19 3.75 -6.82
CA LEU A 118 -32.05 4.92 -7.00
C LEU A 118 -32.66 4.98 -8.41
N SER A 119 -31.89 4.61 -9.45
CA SER A 119 -32.38 4.54 -10.83
C SER A 119 -33.49 3.48 -10.99
N THR A 120 -33.40 2.36 -10.28
CA THR A 120 -34.43 1.30 -10.26
C THR A 120 -35.55 1.54 -9.25
N ARG A 121 -35.55 2.69 -8.55
CA ARG A 121 -36.50 3.04 -7.46
C ARG A 121 -36.44 2.10 -6.26
N ASP A 122 -35.33 1.41 -6.06
CA ASP A 122 -35.07 0.59 -4.88
C ASP A 122 -34.46 1.45 -3.77
N VAL A 123 -35.33 2.17 -3.06
CA VAL A 123 -34.91 3.13 -2.03
C VAL A 123 -34.35 2.43 -0.80
N MET A 124 -34.83 1.23 -0.46
CA MET A 124 -34.37 0.53 0.74
C MET A 124 -32.92 0.10 0.61
N THR A 125 -32.53 -0.49 -0.53
CA THR A 125 -31.13 -0.85 -0.78
C THR A 125 -30.23 0.37 -0.85
N ALA A 126 -30.67 1.48 -1.46
CA ALA A 126 -29.90 2.72 -1.48
C ALA A 126 -29.66 3.28 -0.07
N GLU A 127 -30.66 3.25 0.81
CA GLU A 127 -30.54 3.71 2.21
C GLU A 127 -29.68 2.79 3.08
N GLU A 128 -29.70 1.48 2.82
CA GLU A 128 -28.84 0.50 3.50
C GLU A 128 -27.37 0.75 3.18
N ILE A 129 -27.01 0.83 1.89
CA ILE A 129 -25.62 1.09 1.46
C ILE A 129 -25.14 2.46 1.97
N GLN A 130 -26.00 3.49 1.91
CA GLN A 130 -25.63 4.82 2.43
C GLN A 130 -25.38 4.81 3.94
N ARG A 131 -26.11 3.98 4.70
CA ARG A 131 -25.89 3.83 6.14
C ARG A 131 -24.56 3.16 6.45
N ASP A 132 -24.22 2.10 5.71
CA ASP A 132 -22.95 1.38 5.86
C ASP A 132 -21.76 2.29 5.53
N LEU A 133 -21.92 3.19 4.56
CA LEU A 133 -20.93 4.22 4.22
C LEU A 133 -20.77 5.32 5.29
N ASP A 134 -21.86 5.67 5.97
CA ASP A 134 -21.86 6.70 7.02
C ASP A 134 -21.42 6.12 8.38
N GLU A 135 -21.46 4.80 8.55
CA GLU A 135 -20.91 4.11 9.72
C GLU A 135 -19.38 4.15 9.64
N PRO A 136 -18.69 4.70 10.65
CA PRO A 136 -17.24 4.76 10.64
C PRO A 136 -16.70 3.32 10.61
N SER A 137 -16.10 2.93 9.49
CA SER A 137 -15.38 1.67 9.37
C SER A 137 -14.44 1.50 10.57
N GLU A 138 -14.61 0.41 11.32
CA GLU A 138 -13.71 0.01 12.42
C GLU A 138 -12.27 -0.22 11.88
N PHE A 139 -12.14 -0.48 10.59
CA PHE A 139 -10.90 -0.59 9.81
C PHE A 139 -10.56 0.71 9.05
N GLY A 140 -11.01 1.85 9.56
CA GLY A 140 -10.93 3.14 8.89
C GLY A 140 -9.50 3.53 8.55
N PHE A 141 -9.19 3.53 7.25
CA PHE A 141 -7.89 3.79 6.62
C PHE A 141 -6.76 2.89 7.18
N PRO A 142 -5.94 2.22 6.35
CA PRO A 142 -4.79 1.50 6.89
C PRO A 142 -3.93 2.49 7.66
N THR A 143 -3.96 2.39 8.99
CA THR A 143 -3.06 3.14 9.85
C THR A 143 -1.71 2.44 9.81
N GLU A 144 -0.67 3.16 10.22
CA GLU A 144 0.69 2.63 10.33
C GLU A 144 0.72 1.29 11.10
N ASP A 145 -0.20 1.11 12.07
CA ASP A 145 -0.40 -0.13 12.83
C ASP A 145 -1.02 -1.28 12.02
N THR A 146 -1.93 -1.01 11.07
CA THR A 146 -2.56 -2.04 10.22
C THR A 146 -1.54 -2.68 9.28
N ILE A 147 -0.68 -1.85 8.68
CA ILE A 147 0.37 -2.32 7.75
C ILE A 147 1.48 -3.04 8.53
N GLN A 148 1.85 -2.56 9.73
CA GLN A 148 2.80 -3.27 10.60
C GLN A 148 2.27 -4.61 11.13
N SER A 149 0.95 -4.76 11.30
CA SER A 149 0.34 -6.02 11.71
C SER A 149 0.36 -7.04 10.58
N GLU A 150 0.03 -6.63 9.35
CA GLU A 150 0.05 -7.54 8.18
C GLU A 150 1.47 -7.99 7.81
N LEU A 151 2.50 -7.18 8.09
CA LEU A 151 3.90 -7.56 7.91
C LEU A 151 4.45 -8.48 9.02
N LYS A 152 3.85 -8.47 10.22
CA LYS A 152 4.28 -9.33 11.34
C LYS A 152 3.70 -10.75 11.28
N ASP A 153 2.59 -10.93 10.57
CA ASP A 153 1.95 -12.26 10.44
C ASP A 153 2.66 -13.18 9.42
N ASN A 154 3.70 -12.69 8.73
CA ASN A 154 4.58 -13.53 7.90
C ASN A 154 5.80 -14.12 8.64
N ASP A 155 5.98 -13.78 9.93
CA ASP A 155 7.03 -14.32 10.78
C ASP A 155 6.44 -15.16 11.94
N GLU A 156 5.64 -16.19 11.65
CA GLU A 156 5.40 -17.25 12.63
C GLU A 156 5.60 -18.68 12.06
N ASP A 157 6.77 -19.20 12.42
CA ASP A 157 7.03 -20.59 12.80
C ASP A 157 7.09 -21.68 11.73
N GLY A 158 8.19 -21.61 10.97
CA GLY A 158 9.01 -22.79 10.69
C GLY A 158 9.62 -23.40 11.96
N ARG A 159 8.80 -23.95 12.87
CA ARG A 159 9.25 -24.91 13.88
C ARG A 159 8.89 -26.31 13.41
N GLY A 160 9.88 -26.96 12.80
CA GLY A 160 9.83 -28.38 12.45
C GLY A 160 9.45 -29.23 13.67
N SER A 161 8.22 -29.75 13.65
CA SER A 161 7.80 -30.84 14.51
C SER A 161 8.51 -32.11 14.04
N GLY A 162 9.68 -32.37 14.62
CA GLY A 162 10.36 -33.66 14.52
C GLY A 162 9.49 -34.73 15.16
N PHE A 163 8.73 -35.44 14.33
CA PHE A 163 8.12 -36.71 14.71
C PHE A 163 9.23 -37.76 14.76
N GLU A 164 9.80 -37.99 15.95
CA GLU A 164 10.50 -39.23 16.25
C GLU A 164 9.44 -40.29 16.60
N ASP A 165 9.00 -41.01 15.58
CA ASP A 165 8.40 -42.34 15.75
C ASP A 165 9.55 -43.35 15.71
N ASP A 166 9.86 -44.03 16.82
CA ASP A 166 10.04 -45.48 16.81
C ASP A 166 10.27 -46.14 18.19
N LEU A 167 9.36 -47.10 18.46
CA LEU A 167 9.61 -48.47 18.92
C LEU A 167 10.17 -48.78 20.34
N LYS A 168 9.23 -49.31 21.14
CA LYS A 168 9.23 -50.63 21.83
C LYS A 168 10.29 -50.99 22.89
N GLN A 169 9.71 -51.40 24.02
CA GLN A 169 10.07 -52.54 24.90
C GLN A 169 11.38 -52.42 25.70
N PHE A 170 11.26 -52.28 27.04
CA PHE A 170 11.33 -53.36 28.03
C PHE A 170 10.82 -52.88 29.39
#